data_AF-A0AAE1P6H5-F1
#
_entry.id   AF-A0AAE1P6H5-F1
#
_cell.length_a   1.000
_cell.length_b   1.000
_cell.length_c   1.000
_cell.angle_alpha   90.00
_cell.angle_beta   90.00
_cell.angle_gamma   90.00
#
_symmetry.space_group_name_H-M   'P 1'
#
loop_
_entity.id
_entity.type
_entity.pdbx_description
1 polymer ?
#
loop_
_entity_poly.entity_id
_entity_poly.type
_entity_poly.pdbx_seq_one_letter_code
_entity_poly.pdbx_strand_id
1 'polypeptide(L)'
;MRSTLLLILLTLTLLVVADALDRSARHLRSSRNRHGRRHRGKSLRPASSRQSLRPASRQSFRSSDSKPEVAECEARGGGGDLAPEAEHIVTARVEHVGSKTTRLRIRRMLKGPELPTIIFVSACTHACCSSLGRRDTRVFLMGRPEGPEEEEVYPLVSPPLKPTLDNLALVWEAVQQGGTL
;
A
#
# COMPACT_ATOMS: atom_id res chain seq x y z
N MET A 1 -23.91 -47.52 12.70
CA MET A 1 -23.77 -46.06 12.89
C MET A 1 -22.37 -45.61 13.33
N ARG A 2 -21.59 -46.43 14.07
CA ARG A 2 -20.20 -46.06 14.43
C ARG A 2 -19.19 -46.13 13.26
N SER A 3 -19.40 -47.03 12.31
CA SER A 3 -18.50 -47.22 11.16
C SER A 3 -18.56 -46.09 10.12
N THR A 4 -19.73 -45.48 9.93
CA THR A 4 -19.91 -44.36 8.99
C THR A 4 -19.27 -43.07 9.48
N LEU A 5 -19.26 -42.84 10.79
CA LEU A 5 -18.57 -41.70 11.42
C LEU A 5 -17.04 -41.79 11.27
N LEU A 6 -16.48 -42.99 11.39
CA LEU A 6 -15.04 -43.22 11.19
C LEU A 6 -14.61 -42.97 9.75
N LEU A 7 -15.43 -43.38 8.77
CA LEU A 7 -15.14 -43.13 7.36
C LEU A 7 -15.14 -41.62 7.02
N ILE A 8 -16.08 -40.85 7.59
CA ILE A 8 -16.15 -39.40 7.37
C ILE A 8 -14.95 -38.67 8.02
N LEU A 9 -14.54 -39.09 9.22
CA LEU A 9 -13.34 -38.56 9.88
C LEU A 9 -12.06 -38.88 9.10
N LEU A 10 -11.97 -40.08 8.52
CA LEU A 10 -10.83 -40.48 7.69
C LEU A 10 -10.75 -39.66 6.40
N THR A 11 -11.88 -39.39 5.73
CA THR A 11 -11.87 -38.58 4.49
C THR A 11 -11.52 -37.12 4.76
N LEU A 12 -12.03 -36.54 5.85
CA LEU A 12 -11.70 -35.17 6.26
C LEU A 12 -10.20 -35.01 6.58
N THR A 13 -9.61 -35.98 7.27
CA THR A 13 -8.17 -35.94 7.61
C THR A 13 -7.29 -36.09 6.37
N LEU A 14 -7.66 -36.94 5.41
CA LEU A 14 -6.93 -37.08 4.15
C LEU A 14 -6.99 -35.80 3.28
N LEU A 15 -8.11 -35.09 3.26
CA LEU A 15 -8.25 -33.81 2.55
C LEU A 15 -7.33 -32.73 3.13
N VAL A 16 -7.22 -32.63 4.46
CA VAL A 16 -6.33 -31.65 5.11
C VAL A 16 -4.86 -31.94 4.83
N VAL A 17 -4.45 -33.21 4.80
CA VAL A 17 -3.06 -33.60 4.50
C VAL A 17 -2.73 -33.36 3.02
N ALA A 18 -3.66 -33.59 2.11
CA ALA A 18 -3.47 -33.31 0.68
C ALA A 18 -3.26 -31.81 0.42
N ASP A 19 -4.02 -30.93 1.08
CA ASP A 19 -3.88 -29.48 0.93
C ASP A 19 -2.55 -28.95 1.52
N ALA A 20 -2.03 -29.58 2.56
CA ALA A 20 -0.73 -29.26 3.14
C ALA A 20 0.46 -29.65 2.22
N LEU A 21 0.34 -30.75 1.48
CA LEU A 21 1.37 -31.19 0.52
C LEU A 21 1.41 -30.30 -0.73
N ASP A 22 0.25 -29.83 -1.22
CA ASP A 22 0.19 -28.99 -2.42
C ASP A 22 0.74 -27.56 -2.18
N ARG A 23 0.60 -27.02 -0.96
CA ARG A 23 1.24 -25.74 -0.58
C ARG A 23 2.76 -25.82 -0.54
N SER A 24 3.32 -26.99 -0.27
CA SER A 24 4.77 -27.19 -0.16
C SER A 24 5.47 -27.27 -1.53
N ALA A 25 4.79 -27.80 -2.56
CA ALA A 25 5.35 -27.94 -3.92
C ALA A 25 5.47 -26.59 -4.66
N ARG A 26 4.62 -25.60 -4.35
CA ARG A 26 4.62 -24.29 -5.01
C ARG A 26 5.79 -23.39 -4.63
N HIS A 27 6.39 -23.59 -3.45
CA HIS A 27 7.52 -22.78 -3.00
C HIS A 27 8.86 -23.12 -3.68
N LEU A 28 9.03 -24.31 -4.24
CA LEU A 28 10.30 -24.74 -4.85
C LEU A 28 10.49 -24.30 -6.31
N ARG A 29 9.42 -23.90 -7.03
CA ARG A 29 9.53 -23.52 -8.46
C ARG A 29 9.81 -22.03 -8.72
N SER A 30 9.74 -21.15 -7.73
CA SER A 30 9.87 -19.69 -7.95
C SER A 30 11.30 -19.14 -7.88
N SER A 31 12.33 -19.96 -7.61
CA SER A 31 13.68 -19.45 -7.28
C SER A 31 14.63 -19.28 -8.47
N ARG A 32 14.34 -19.81 -9.66
CA ARG A 32 15.41 -20.07 -10.65
C ARG A 32 15.61 -19.10 -11.83
N ASN A 33 14.83 -18.03 -11.98
CA ASN A 33 14.81 -17.27 -13.26
C ASN A 33 15.10 -15.76 -13.21
N ARG A 34 15.97 -15.26 -12.31
CA ARG A 34 16.37 -13.83 -12.37
C ARG A 34 17.85 -13.58 -12.13
N HIS A 35 18.72 -14.23 -12.90
CA HIS A 35 20.10 -13.75 -13.07
C HIS A 35 20.51 -13.80 -14.55
N GLY A 36 20.31 -12.67 -15.23
CA GLY A 36 20.81 -12.37 -16.58
C GLY A 36 21.23 -10.90 -16.64
N ARG A 37 22.54 -10.67 -16.69
CA ARG A 37 23.27 -9.42 -16.44
C ARG A 37 23.04 -8.32 -17.48
N ARG A 38 22.91 -7.08 -17.00
CA ARG A 38 23.33 -5.85 -17.69
C ARG A 38 24.87 -5.77 -17.73
N HIS A 39 25.48 -5.42 -18.87
CA HIS A 39 26.51 -4.36 -19.03
C HIS A 39 27.26 -4.41 -20.37
N ARG A 40 27.74 -3.22 -20.77
CA ARG A 40 28.68 -2.81 -21.85
C ARG A 40 28.02 -2.41 -23.19
N GLY A 41 28.32 -1.25 -23.77
CA GLY A 41 29.36 -0.27 -23.42
C GLY A 41 29.30 1.05 -24.20
N LYS A 42 30.25 1.91 -23.81
CA LYS A 42 30.55 3.29 -24.21
C LYS A 42 30.95 3.43 -25.70
N SER A 43 31.05 4.70 -26.12
CA SER A 43 31.73 5.29 -27.30
C SER A 43 30.71 5.82 -28.33
N LEU A 44 30.73 7.06 -28.84
CA LEU A 44 31.82 7.97 -29.22
C LEU A 44 31.37 9.45 -29.15
N ARG A 45 32.30 10.36 -28.80
CA ARG A 45 32.27 11.78 -29.21
C ARG A 45 32.54 11.89 -30.72
N PRO A 46 32.18 13.03 -31.34
CA PRO A 46 33.26 13.82 -31.93
C PRO A 46 33.19 15.31 -31.56
N ALA A 47 34.38 15.90 -31.50
CA ALA A 47 34.63 17.31 -31.31
C ALA A 47 35.00 17.95 -32.66
N SER A 48 34.35 19.06 -33.00
CA SER A 48 34.78 20.13 -33.93
C SER A 48 33.63 21.15 -33.95
N SER A 49 33.77 22.48 -33.98
CA SER A 49 34.90 23.37 -34.23
C SER A 49 34.49 24.81 -33.85
N ARG A 50 35.41 25.52 -33.19
CA ARG A 50 35.76 26.96 -33.32
C ARG A 50 34.68 28.04 -33.50
N GLN A 51 34.69 29.03 -32.58
CA GLN A 51 34.93 30.49 -32.76
C GLN A 51 34.34 31.23 -31.53
N SER A 52 35.14 31.68 -30.56
CA SER A 52 35.86 32.97 -30.46
C SER A 52 35.00 34.22 -30.66
N LEU A 53 34.67 34.94 -29.55
CA LEU A 53 34.93 36.38 -29.32
C LEU A 53 34.11 36.93 -28.13
N ARG A 54 34.78 37.06 -26.96
CA ARG A 54 34.79 38.15 -25.96
C ARG A 54 33.49 38.85 -25.44
N PRO A 55 33.58 39.57 -24.30
CA PRO A 55 32.60 39.52 -23.21
C PRO A 55 31.80 40.81 -23.02
N ALA A 56 30.66 40.73 -22.32
CA ALA A 56 30.23 41.63 -21.25
C ALA A 56 28.72 41.44 -20.98
N SER A 57 28.38 40.96 -19.80
CA SER A 57 27.46 41.66 -18.87
C SER A 57 27.15 40.75 -17.69
N ARG A 58 27.45 41.27 -16.51
CA ARG A 58 26.93 40.81 -15.24
C ARG A 58 25.40 40.89 -15.29
N GLN A 59 24.74 39.73 -15.35
CA GLN A 59 23.45 39.56 -14.69
C GLN A 59 23.47 38.23 -13.96
N SER A 60 23.79 38.31 -12.67
CA SER A 60 23.53 37.27 -11.70
C SER A 60 22.02 37.09 -11.57
N PHE A 61 21.41 36.33 -12.47
CA PHE A 61 20.19 35.62 -12.13
C PHE A 61 20.60 34.47 -11.21
N ARG A 62 20.61 34.75 -9.91
CA ARG A 62 20.34 33.72 -8.91
C ARG A 62 18.94 33.19 -9.25
N SER A 63 18.88 32.19 -10.11
CA SER A 63 17.74 31.28 -10.14
C SER A 63 17.76 30.58 -8.80
N SER A 64 17.07 31.19 -7.83
CA SER A 64 16.70 30.55 -6.59
C SER A 64 16.05 29.23 -6.96
N ASP A 65 16.72 28.13 -6.63
CA ASP A 65 16.18 26.79 -6.53
C ASP A 65 15.03 26.80 -5.49
N SER A 66 13.93 27.44 -5.83
CA SER A 66 12.66 27.25 -5.15
C SER A 66 12.08 25.97 -5.72
N LYS A 67 12.66 24.84 -5.33
CA LYS A 67 11.99 23.53 -5.38
C LYS A 67 10.58 23.79 -4.85
N PRO A 68 9.50 23.51 -5.60
CA PRO A 68 8.17 23.67 -5.03
C PRO A 68 8.15 22.76 -3.81
N GLU A 69 8.13 23.39 -2.65
CA GLU A 69 7.84 22.73 -1.39
C GLU A 69 6.49 22.08 -1.63
N VAL A 70 6.51 20.77 -1.88
CA VAL A 70 5.29 19.99 -2.03
C VAL A 70 4.61 20.17 -0.70
N ALA A 71 3.64 21.08 -0.66
CA ALA A 71 2.91 21.42 0.56
C ALA A 71 2.59 20.10 1.22
N GLU A 72 3.22 19.83 2.37
CA GLU A 72 2.95 18.62 3.12
C GLU A 72 1.47 18.71 3.43
N CYS A 73 0.71 17.93 2.68
CA CYS A 73 -0.71 17.73 2.84
C CYS A 73 -0.84 16.89 4.10
N GLU A 74 -0.47 17.47 5.25
CA GLU A 74 -0.83 16.95 6.54
C GLU A 74 -2.34 16.96 6.52
N ALA A 75 -2.95 15.79 6.51
CA ALA A 75 -4.33 15.62 6.90
C ALA A 75 -4.41 16.01 8.39
N ARG A 76 -4.28 17.31 8.68
CA ARG A 76 -4.47 17.87 10.01
C ARG A 76 -5.95 17.70 10.31
N GLY A 77 -6.25 16.86 11.29
CA GLY A 77 -7.54 16.84 11.98
C GLY A 77 -8.63 15.92 11.42
N GLY A 78 -8.66 15.58 10.13
CA GLY A 78 -9.82 14.86 9.56
C GLY A 78 -9.94 13.37 9.88
N GLY A 79 -8.92 12.75 10.47
CA GLY A 79 -8.91 11.31 10.75
C GLY A 79 -9.78 10.86 11.92
N GLY A 80 -9.95 11.74 12.93
CA GLY A 80 -10.78 11.45 14.10
C GLY A 80 -12.26 11.49 13.77
N ASP A 81 -12.70 12.54 13.06
CA ASP A 81 -14.13 12.76 12.74
C ASP A 81 -14.71 11.71 11.79
N LEU A 82 -13.87 11.11 10.92
CA LEU A 82 -14.28 10.11 9.93
C LEU A 82 -14.06 8.65 10.40
N ALA A 83 -13.37 8.43 11.52
CA ALA A 83 -13.17 7.10 12.08
C ALA A 83 -14.48 6.41 12.54
N PRO A 84 -15.51 7.11 13.03
CA PRO A 84 -16.82 6.51 13.31
C PRO A 84 -17.50 5.98 12.05
N GLU A 85 -17.38 6.71 10.93
CA GLU A 85 -17.99 6.36 9.63
C GLU A 85 -17.25 5.22 8.91
N ALA A 86 -15.96 5.06 9.17
CA ALA A 86 -15.17 3.98 8.59
C ALA A 86 -15.58 2.61 9.16
N GLU A 87 -15.87 1.64 8.30
CA GLU A 87 -16.23 0.28 8.72
C GLU A 87 -15.00 -0.54 9.12
N HIS A 88 -13.89 -0.29 8.42
CA HIS A 88 -12.62 -0.92 8.68
C HIS A 88 -11.56 0.14 8.91
N ILE A 89 -10.79 -0.02 9.98
CA ILE A 89 -9.63 0.83 10.23
C ILE A 89 -8.43 -0.08 10.45
N VAL A 90 -7.38 0.14 9.68
CA VAL A 90 -6.19 -0.72 9.71
C VAL A 90 -4.91 0.10 9.69
N THR A 91 -3.88 -0.43 10.33
CA THR A 91 -2.51 -0.07 9.98
C THR A 91 -2.03 -1.05 8.91
N ALA A 92 -1.56 -0.53 7.80
CA ALA A 92 -1.12 -1.36 6.69
C ALA A 92 0.12 -0.80 6.00
N ARG A 93 0.88 -1.69 5.39
CA ARG A 93 2.02 -1.36 4.55
C ARG A 93 1.62 -1.43 3.09
N VAL A 94 1.97 -0.41 2.32
CA VAL A 94 1.74 -0.36 0.88
C VAL A 94 2.69 -1.32 0.17
N GLU A 95 2.15 -2.33 -0.52
CA GLU A 95 2.96 -3.26 -1.32
C GLU A 95 3.10 -2.78 -2.77
N HIS A 96 2.05 -2.17 -3.31
CA HIS A 96 1.98 -1.63 -4.66
C HIS A 96 0.92 -0.53 -4.77
N VAL A 97 1.22 0.54 -5.48
CA VAL A 97 0.28 1.62 -5.82
C VAL A 97 -0.04 1.49 -7.30
N GLY A 98 -1.27 1.09 -7.61
CA GLY A 98 -1.78 1.03 -8.98
C GLY A 98 -2.56 2.29 -9.34
N SER A 99 -2.97 2.40 -10.60
CA SER A 99 -3.75 3.54 -11.10
C SER A 99 -5.20 3.55 -10.63
N LYS A 100 -5.77 2.37 -10.30
CA LYS A 100 -7.16 2.21 -9.85
C LYS A 100 -7.27 1.70 -8.42
N THR A 101 -6.32 0.90 -7.98
CA THR A 101 -6.31 0.30 -6.65
C THR A 101 -4.90 0.28 -6.07
N THR A 102 -4.82 0.28 -4.75
CA THR A 102 -3.57 0.12 -4.00
C THR A 102 -3.62 -1.21 -3.26
N ARG A 103 -2.57 -2.02 -3.43
CA ARG A 103 -2.42 -3.27 -2.70
C ARG A 103 -1.75 -3.01 -1.37
N LEU A 104 -2.43 -3.40 -0.30
CA LEU A 104 -1.98 -3.23 1.07
C LEU A 104 -1.70 -4.57 1.72
N ARG A 105 -0.71 -4.58 2.62
CA ARG A 105 -0.48 -5.67 3.56
C ARG A 105 -0.83 -5.19 4.96
N ILE A 106 -1.88 -5.76 5.53
CA ILE A 106 -2.36 -5.41 6.87
C ILE A 106 -1.30 -5.79 7.92
N ARG A 107 -1.10 -4.88 8.88
CA ARG A 107 -0.22 -5.08 10.04
C ARG A 107 -1.04 -5.29 11.31
N ARG A 108 -2.06 -4.45 11.52
CA ARG A 108 -3.03 -4.56 12.60
C ARG A 108 -4.38 -4.03 12.15
N MET A 109 -5.44 -4.71 12.57
CA MET A 109 -6.80 -4.19 12.61
C MET A 109 -6.95 -3.28 13.83
N LEU A 110 -7.59 -2.13 13.65
CA LEU A 110 -7.99 -1.20 14.71
C LEU A 110 -9.52 -1.16 14.90
N LYS A 111 -10.29 -1.38 13.83
CA LYS A 111 -11.76 -1.48 13.81
C LYS A 111 -12.20 -2.38 12.65
N GLY A 112 -13.34 -3.05 12.82
CA GLY A 112 -13.99 -3.88 11.80
C GLY A 112 -13.69 -5.38 11.94
N PRO A 113 -14.38 -6.23 11.16
CA PRO A 113 -14.13 -7.68 11.13
C PRO A 113 -12.71 -8.00 10.63
N GLU A 114 -12.25 -9.22 10.90
CA GLU A 114 -10.93 -9.67 10.47
C GLU A 114 -10.85 -9.70 8.94
N LEU A 115 -9.85 -8.99 8.40
CA LEU A 115 -9.59 -8.93 6.97
C LEU A 115 -8.42 -9.85 6.57
N PRO A 116 -8.36 -10.29 5.31
CA PRO A 116 -7.20 -10.99 4.77
C PRO A 116 -5.91 -10.18 4.97
N THR A 117 -4.77 -10.87 5.10
CA THR A 117 -3.47 -10.19 5.29
C THR A 117 -3.12 -9.23 4.16
N ILE A 118 -3.64 -9.47 2.96
CA ILE A 118 -3.46 -8.63 1.77
C ILE A 118 -4.83 -8.24 1.25
N ILE A 119 -5.04 -6.94 1.06
CA ILE A 119 -6.29 -6.38 0.53
C ILE A 119 -6.01 -5.36 -0.56
N PHE A 120 -7.05 -5.00 -1.31
CA PHE A 120 -7.02 -3.90 -2.26
C PHE A 120 -7.90 -2.77 -1.77
N VAL A 121 -7.37 -1.55 -1.81
CA VAL A 121 -8.16 -0.34 -1.57
C VAL A 121 -8.29 0.45 -2.85
N SER A 122 -9.35 1.26 -2.96
CA SER A 122 -9.48 2.19 -4.08
C SER A 122 -8.26 3.12 -4.15
N ALA A 123 -7.87 3.52 -5.37
CA ALA A 123 -6.83 4.51 -5.53
C ALA A 123 -7.29 5.82 -4.89
N CYS A 124 -6.45 6.39 -4.03
CA CYS A 124 -6.79 7.63 -3.39
C CYS A 124 -6.64 8.79 -4.40
N THR A 125 -7.77 9.40 -4.75
CA THR A 125 -7.86 10.52 -5.70
C THR A 125 -7.60 11.88 -5.05
N HIS A 126 -7.50 11.94 -3.72
CA HIS A 126 -7.17 13.17 -3.01
C HIS A 126 -5.75 13.63 -3.33
N ALA A 127 -5.58 14.94 -3.53
CA ALA A 127 -4.27 15.56 -3.77
C ALA A 127 -3.25 15.17 -2.69
N CYS A 128 -3.69 14.95 -1.44
CA CYS A 128 -2.83 14.54 -0.32
C CYS A 128 -2.27 13.11 -0.44
N CYS A 129 -2.85 12.26 -1.28
CA CYS A 129 -2.41 10.88 -1.48
C CYS A 129 -1.32 10.72 -2.53
N SER A 130 -0.98 11.80 -3.25
CA SER A 130 0.12 11.83 -4.22
C SER A 130 1.49 11.47 -3.61
N SER A 131 1.61 11.49 -2.29
CA SER A 131 2.82 11.10 -1.54
C SER A 131 2.87 9.61 -1.15
N LEU A 132 1.84 8.80 -1.44
CA LEU A 132 1.80 7.41 -0.99
C LEU A 132 2.81 6.55 -1.76
N GLY A 133 3.88 6.17 -1.08
CA GLY A 133 4.99 5.39 -1.65
C GLY A 133 4.85 3.89 -1.43
N ARG A 134 5.48 3.11 -2.32
CA ARG A 134 5.69 1.68 -2.07
C ARG A 134 6.50 1.52 -0.78
N ARG A 135 6.08 0.62 0.09
CA ARG A 135 6.63 0.31 1.43
C ARG A 135 6.22 1.28 2.54
N ASP A 136 5.47 2.33 2.24
CA ASP A 136 4.94 3.22 3.27
C ASP A 136 4.02 2.48 4.22
N THR A 137 4.03 2.89 5.48
CA THR A 137 3.05 2.42 6.48
C THR A 137 2.17 3.61 6.84
N ARG A 138 0.85 3.38 6.80
CA ARG A 138 -0.18 4.38 7.07
C ARG A 138 -1.34 3.73 7.83
N VAL A 139 -2.18 4.57 8.43
CA VAL A 139 -3.51 4.19 8.91
C VAL A 139 -4.48 4.43 7.76
N PHE A 140 -5.29 3.42 7.44
CA PHE A 140 -6.29 3.48 6.38
C PHE A 140 -7.67 3.35 6.99
N LEU A 141 -8.54 4.31 6.67
CA LEU A 141 -9.95 4.33 7.03
C LEU A 141 -10.72 3.92 5.77
N MET A 142 -11.43 2.81 5.87
CA MET A 142 -12.04 2.14 4.71
C MET A 142 -13.51 1.85 4.98
N GLY A 143 -14.31 1.95 3.92
CA GLY A 143 -15.72 1.61 3.95
C GLY A 143 -15.96 0.11 3.78
N ARG A 144 -17.20 -0.20 3.40
CA ARG A 144 -17.68 -1.53 3.06
C ARG A 144 -17.06 -1.97 1.72
N PRO A 145 -16.59 -3.22 1.57
CA PRO A 145 -16.00 -3.66 0.31
C PRO A 145 -17.01 -3.60 -0.83
N GLU A 146 -16.52 -3.22 -2.01
CA GLU A 146 -17.26 -3.21 -3.26
C GLU A 146 -16.74 -4.31 -4.19
N GLY A 147 -17.65 -4.99 -4.90
CA GLY A 147 -17.32 -6.04 -5.86
C GLY A 147 -17.67 -7.47 -5.38
N PRO A 148 -17.45 -8.48 -6.24
CA PRO A 148 -17.57 -9.88 -5.83
C PRO A 148 -16.49 -10.23 -4.80
N GLU A 149 -16.74 -11.20 -3.91
CA GLU A 149 -15.84 -11.58 -2.79
C GLU A 149 -14.39 -11.84 -3.21
N GLU A 150 -14.16 -12.33 -4.44
CA GLU A 150 -12.82 -12.64 -4.96
C GLU A 150 -12.03 -11.39 -5.40
N GLU A 151 -12.70 -10.25 -5.62
CA GLU A 151 -12.11 -8.99 -6.08
C GLU A 151 -12.57 -7.80 -5.23
N GLU A 152 -12.78 -8.02 -3.93
CA GLU A 152 -13.18 -6.95 -3.02
C GLU A 152 -12.19 -5.77 -3.04
N VAL A 153 -12.72 -4.60 -3.36
CA VAL A 153 -12.00 -3.33 -3.26
C VAL A 153 -12.62 -2.52 -2.14
N TYR A 154 -11.80 -2.18 -1.16
CA TYR A 154 -12.22 -1.40 0.00
C TYR A 154 -12.11 0.10 -0.33
N PRO A 155 -13.21 0.85 -0.39
CA PRO A 155 -13.16 2.27 -0.69
C PRO A 155 -12.53 3.04 0.47
N LEU A 156 -11.61 3.95 0.16
CA LEU A 156 -11.06 4.86 1.17
C LEU A 156 -12.08 5.94 1.53
N VAL A 157 -12.36 6.08 2.82
CA VAL A 157 -13.27 7.12 3.36
C VAL A 157 -12.52 8.43 3.57
N SER A 158 -11.20 8.35 3.79
CA SER A 158 -10.33 9.51 3.98
C SER A 158 -8.94 9.29 3.38
N PRO A 159 -8.15 10.36 3.21
CA PRO A 159 -6.72 10.22 2.95
C PRO A 159 -6.03 9.36 4.04
N PRO A 160 -5.08 8.47 3.68
CA PRO A 160 -4.35 7.67 4.66
C PRO A 160 -3.50 8.53 5.60
N LEU A 161 -3.52 8.22 6.89
CA LEU A 161 -2.84 9.00 7.93
C LEU A 161 -1.43 8.45 8.19
N LYS A 162 -0.49 9.34 8.54
CA LYS A 162 0.82 8.92 9.07
C LYS A 162 0.60 8.18 10.41
N PRO A 163 1.28 7.06 10.67
CA PRO A 163 1.12 6.27 11.90
C PRO A 163 1.91 6.90 13.06
N THR A 164 1.57 8.14 13.42
CA THR A 164 2.09 8.84 14.59
C THR A 164 1.25 8.52 15.82
N LEU A 165 1.79 8.73 17.01
CA LEU A 165 1.05 8.50 18.26
C LEU A 165 -0.22 9.37 18.32
N ASP A 166 -0.13 10.63 17.94
CA ASP A 166 -1.28 11.55 17.96
C ASP A 166 -2.41 11.08 17.05
N ASN A 167 -2.10 10.67 15.81
CA ASN A 167 -3.12 10.16 14.88
C ASN A 167 -3.73 8.84 15.37
N LEU A 168 -2.93 7.96 15.95
CA LEU A 168 -3.42 6.70 16.50
C LEU A 168 -4.30 6.93 17.74
N ALA A 169 -3.95 7.88 18.59
CA ALA A 169 -4.76 8.26 19.75
C ALA A 169 -6.12 8.82 19.31
N LEU A 170 -6.13 9.77 18.36
CA LEU A 170 -7.36 10.34 17.81
C LEU A 170 -8.27 9.27 17.19
N VAL A 171 -7.70 8.39 16.37
CA VAL A 171 -8.45 7.27 15.76
C VAL A 171 -8.95 6.32 16.83
N TRP A 172 -8.13 5.99 17.83
CA TRP A 172 -8.52 5.09 18.92
C TRP A 172 -9.68 5.65 19.74
N GLU A 173 -9.60 6.92 20.14
CA GLU A 173 -10.66 7.61 20.88
C GLU A 173 -11.97 7.63 20.08
N ALA A 174 -11.91 7.96 18.78
CA ALA A 174 -13.07 7.97 17.91
C ALA A 174 -13.68 6.58 17.71
N VAL A 175 -12.86 5.52 17.63
CA VAL A 175 -13.33 4.13 17.58
C VAL A 175 -14.09 3.75 18.86
N GLN A 176 -13.60 4.18 20.02
CA GLN A 176 -14.28 3.92 21.30
C GLN A 176 -15.60 4.68 21.42
N GLN A 177 -15.67 5.92 20.90
CA GLN A 177 -16.89 6.74 20.93
C GLN A 177 -17.96 6.26 19.94
N GLY A 178 -17.56 5.71 18.79
CA GLY A 178 -18.49 5.14 17.79
C GLY A 178 -19.03 3.74 18.11
N GLY A 179 -18.62 3.15 19.25
CA GLY A 179 -19.10 1.85 19.73
C GLY A 179 -20.40 1.94 20.52
N THR A 180 -21.47 2.51 19.95
CA THR A 180 -22.80 2.46 20.56
C THR A 180 -23.69 1.42 19.88
N LEU A 181 -23.90 0.32 20.62
CA LEU A 181 -25.03 -0.64 20.66
C LEU A 181 -25.56 -1.22 19.34
#